data_AF-A0A412EA62-F1
#
_entry.id   AF-A0A412EA62-F1
#
_cell.length_a   1.000
_cell.length_b   1.000
_cell.length_c   1.000
_cell.angle_alpha   90.00
_cell.angle_beta   90.00
_cell.angle_gamma   90.00
#
_symmetry.space_group_name_H-M   'P 1'
#
loop_
_entity.id
_entity.type
_entity.pdbx_description
1 polymer ?
#
loop_
_entity_poly.entity_id
_entity_poly.type
_entity_poly.pdbx_seq_one_letter_code
_entity_poly.pdbx_strand_id
1 'polypeptide(L)'
;MKRTVITVDGNGRLSIPSNLEDLWMNESELIDMLYITAPKLNAVIRAIYKEGMLSMSEVQRREELSKGIWQTLYGFPMVVAICFHLNSNGAAQLRDAIIKRLYGAKEKTNIVLQLYGGTNSFS
;
A
#
# COMPACT_ATOMS: atom_id res chain seq x y z
N MET A 1 0.30 11.94 16.80
CA MET A 1 1.48 11.17 16.37
C MET A 1 1.91 11.70 15.00
N LYS A 2 3.21 11.71 14.65
CA LYS A 2 3.66 12.16 13.33
C LYS A 2 3.47 10.99 12.36
N ARG A 3 2.55 11.10 11.40
CA ARG A 3 2.36 10.10 10.33
C ARG A 3 2.91 10.60 9.01
N THR A 4 3.41 9.71 8.18
CA THR A 4 3.76 9.97 6.79
C THR A 4 2.78 9.27 5.86
N VAL A 5 2.65 9.79 4.65
CA VAL A 5 1.75 9.26 3.62
C VAL A 5 2.49 9.24 2.29
N ILE A 6 2.07 8.36 1.39
CA ILE A 6 2.49 8.41 -0.01
C ILE A 6 1.65 9.49 -0.68
N THR A 7 2.29 10.43 -1.36
CA THR A 7 1.60 11.50 -2.07
C THR A 7 1.80 11.35 -3.58
N VAL A 8 0.82 11.83 -4.33
CA VAL A 8 0.93 12.02 -5.78
C VAL A 8 1.05 13.51 -6.03
N ASP A 9 2.08 13.95 -6.74
CA ASP A 9 2.22 15.36 -7.11
C ASP A 9 1.26 15.75 -8.25
N GLY A 10 1.18 17.05 -8.57
CA GLY A 10 0.33 17.55 -9.67
C GLY A 10 0.70 17.00 -11.06
N ASN A 11 1.87 16.37 -11.20
CA ASN A 11 2.33 15.72 -12.43
C ASN A 11 2.05 14.20 -12.41
N GLY A 12 1.32 13.71 -11.41
CA GLY A 12 0.97 12.30 -11.29
C GLY A 12 2.11 11.41 -10.77
N ARG A 13 3.20 11.99 -10.23
CA ARG A 13 4.35 11.23 -9.70
C ARG A 13 4.17 10.89 -8.23
N LEU A 14 4.42 9.63 -7.90
CA LEU A 14 4.44 9.16 -6.51
C LEU A 14 5.69 9.61 -5.75
N SER A 15 5.48 10.16 -4.56
CA SER A 15 6.52 10.39 -3.56
C SER A 15 6.30 9.46 -2.37
N ILE A 16 7.23 8.52 -2.17
CA ILE A 16 7.19 7.56 -1.06
C ILE A 16 8.15 8.06 0.02
N PRO A 17 7.72 8.19 1.28
CA PRO A 17 8.58 8.63 2.37
C PRO A 17 9.77 7.67 2.57
N SER A 18 10.84 8.18 3.19
CA SER A 18 12.03 7.40 3.55
C SER A 18 11.79 6.51 4.77
N ASN A 19 11.08 7.03 5.79
CA ASN A 19 10.63 6.24 6.93
C ASN A 19 9.28 5.58 6.62
N LEU A 20 9.26 4.26 6.57
CA LEU A 20 8.07 3.45 6.29
C LEU A 20 7.34 3.01 7.58
N GLU A 21 7.98 3.08 8.75
CA GLU A 21 7.35 2.71 10.03
C GLU A 21 6.25 3.73 10.43
N ASP A 22 6.46 4.99 10.06
CA ASP A 22 5.50 6.07 10.28
C ASP A 22 4.45 6.17 9.16
N LEU A 23 4.47 5.28 8.16
CA LEU A 23 3.57 5.34 7.02
C LEU A 23 2.19 4.79 7.39
N TRP A 24 1.21 5.68 7.43
CA TRP A 24 -0.18 5.36 7.77
C TRP A 24 -1.14 6.16 6.89
N MET A 25 -1.81 5.46 5.97
CA MET A 25 -2.73 6.06 5.00
C MET A 25 -4.18 5.78 5.36
N ASN A 26 -5.05 6.78 5.24
CA ASN A 26 -6.50 6.59 5.38
C ASN A 26 -7.14 6.17 4.04
N GLU A 27 -8.43 5.87 4.09
CA GLU A 27 -9.19 5.44 2.91
C GLU A 27 -9.18 6.48 1.78
N SER A 28 -9.36 7.77 2.08
CA SER A 28 -9.34 8.84 1.07
C SER A 28 -7.97 8.98 0.40
N GLU A 29 -6.89 8.97 1.19
CA GLU A 29 -5.51 9.04 0.69
C GLU A 29 -5.18 7.85 -0.23
N LEU A 30 -5.68 6.66 0.09
CA LEU A 30 -5.53 5.48 -0.76
C LEU A 30 -6.31 5.60 -2.06
N ILE A 31 -7.56 6.06 -1.99
CA ILE A 31 -8.42 6.30 -3.16
C ILE A 31 -7.75 7.27 -4.13
N ASP A 32 -7.25 8.39 -3.59
CA ASP A 32 -6.60 9.45 -4.37
C ASP A 32 -5.28 8.96 -4.98
N MET A 33 -4.44 8.28 -4.20
CA MET A 33 -3.17 7.72 -4.68
C MET A 33 -3.38 6.67 -5.77
N LEU A 34 -4.40 5.83 -5.64
CA LEU A 34 -4.62 4.67 -6.51
C LEU A 34 -5.50 5.00 -7.72
N TYR A 35 -6.13 6.17 -7.76
CA TYR A 35 -7.14 6.53 -8.76
C TYR A 35 -8.27 5.49 -8.86
N ILE A 36 -8.81 5.07 -7.70
CA ILE A 36 -9.90 4.08 -7.62
C ILE A 36 -11.12 4.67 -6.93
N THR A 37 -12.19 3.87 -6.78
CA THR A 37 -13.38 4.25 -6.01
C THR A 37 -13.41 3.56 -4.66
N ALA A 38 -14.10 4.14 -3.67
CA ALA A 38 -14.27 3.54 -2.34
C ALA A 38 -14.84 2.11 -2.38
N PRO A 39 -15.88 1.78 -3.20
CA PRO A 39 -16.36 0.40 -3.30
C PRO A 39 -15.28 -0.58 -3.77
N LYS A 40 -14.42 -0.17 -4.72
CA LYS A 40 -13.35 -1.01 -5.24
C LYS A 40 -12.26 -1.24 -4.19
N LEU A 41 -11.88 -0.20 -3.45
CA LEU A 41 -10.95 -0.33 -2.34
C LEU A 41 -11.47 -1.30 -1.27
N ASN A 42 -12.73 -1.14 -0.86
CA ASN A 42 -13.36 -2.00 0.15
C ASN A 42 -13.45 -3.47 -0.30
N ALA A 43 -13.70 -3.74 -1.59
CA ALA A 43 -13.68 -5.10 -2.12
C ALA A 43 -12.29 -5.75 -2.02
N VAL A 44 -11.24 -4.99 -2.33
CA VAL A 44 -9.84 -5.46 -2.25
C VAL A 44 -9.42 -5.71 -0.81
N ILE A 45 -9.72 -4.80 0.11
CA ILE A 45 -9.42 -4.96 1.54
C ILE A 45 -10.09 -6.23 2.09
N ARG A 46 -11.35 -6.49 1.71
CA ARG A 46 -12.05 -7.73 2.09
C ARG A 46 -11.40 -8.98 1.53
N ALA A 47 -10.91 -8.94 0.28
CA ALA A 47 -10.21 -10.07 -0.33
C ALA A 47 -8.92 -10.39 0.43
N ILE A 48 -8.10 -9.37 0.72
CA ILE A 48 -6.86 -9.50 1.49
C ILE A 48 -7.12 -10.13 2.87
N TYR A 49 -8.17 -9.69 3.56
CA TYR A 49 -8.51 -10.26 4.86
C TYR A 49 -9.03 -11.69 4.77
N LYS A 50 -9.73 -12.05 3.69
CA LYS A 50 -10.16 -13.43 3.46
C LYS A 50 -8.99 -14.37 3.21
N GLU A 51 -7.92 -13.88 2.59
CA GLU A 51 -6.71 -14.66 2.33
C GLU A 51 -5.84 -14.85 3.59
N GLY A 52 -6.09 -14.05 4.65
CA GLY A 52 -5.44 -14.22 5.95
C GLY A 52 -3.93 -13.92 5.96
N MET A 53 -3.41 -13.28 4.91
CA MET A 53 -1.97 -13.04 4.77
C MET A 53 -1.41 -11.95 5.69
N LEU A 54 -2.28 -11.12 6.28
CA LEU A 54 -1.89 -10.00 7.14
C LEU A 54 -2.66 -10.02 8.46
N SER A 55 -1.94 -9.83 9.57
CA SER A 55 -2.58 -9.64 10.87
C SER A 55 -3.19 -8.24 10.96
N MET A 56 -4.50 -8.17 11.21
CA MET A 56 -5.26 -6.92 11.38
C MET A 56 -4.59 -5.92 12.33
N SER A 57 -4.03 -6.42 13.43
CA SER A 57 -3.41 -5.58 14.48
C SER A 57 -2.12 -4.89 14.03
N GLU A 58 -1.44 -5.45 13.03
CA GLU A 58 -0.17 -4.92 12.52
C GLU A 58 -0.39 -3.93 11.38
N VAL A 59 -1.47 -4.09 10.63
CA VAL A 59 -1.66 -3.42 9.36
C VAL A 59 -2.82 -2.42 9.35
N GLN A 60 -3.67 -2.44 10.36
CA GLN A 60 -4.81 -1.54 10.52
C GLN A 60 -4.87 -0.96 11.94
N ARG A 61 -5.08 0.35 12.05
CA ARG A 61 -5.37 1.02 13.33
C ARG A 61 -6.54 1.97 13.20
N ARG A 62 -7.26 2.19 14.30
CA ARG A 62 -8.30 3.21 14.40
C ARG A 62 -7.74 4.41 15.15
N GLU A 63 -7.90 5.60 14.57
CA GLU A 63 -7.39 6.85 15.14
C GLU A 63 -8.54 7.87 15.22
N GLU A 64 -8.59 8.61 16.31
CA GLU A 64 -9.54 9.72 16.45
C GLU A 64 -8.98 10.93 15.67
N LEU A 65 -9.68 11.34 14.63
CA LEU A 65 -9.31 12.50 13.80
C LEU A 65 -9.70 13.80 14.50
N SER A 66 -10.88 13.83 15.11
CA SER A 66 -11.40 14.92 15.93
C SER A 66 -12.42 14.35 16.91
N LYS A 67 -12.88 15.15 17.89
CA LYS A 67 -13.79 14.66 18.95
C LYS A 67 -14.98 13.87 18.38
N GLY A 68 -14.97 12.56 18.57
CA GLY A 68 -16.01 11.64 18.11
C GLY A 68 -15.93 11.20 16.64
N ILE A 69 -15.00 11.73 15.85
CA ILE A 69 -14.75 11.32 14.46
C ILE A 69 -13.56 10.39 14.43
N TRP A 70 -13.81 9.16 13.98
CA TRP A 70 -12.79 8.12 13.87
C TRP A 70 -12.45 7.84 12.42
N GLN A 71 -11.16 7.66 12.14
CA GLN A 71 -10.67 7.18 10.85
C GLN A 71 -9.96 5.84 11.00
N THR A 72 -10.01 5.04 9.95
CA THR A 72 -9.21 3.83 9.80
C THR A 72 -7.95 4.18 9.03
N LEU A 73 -6.81 3.75 9.57
CA LEU A 73 -5.50 3.92 8.97
C LEU A 73 -4.91 2.56 8.63
N TYR A 74 -4.23 2.52 7.48
CA TYR A 74 -3.60 1.35 6.91
C TYR A 74 -2.10 1.56 6.87
N GLY A 75 -1.35 0.63 7.46
CA GLY A 75 0.11 0.63 7.49
C GLY A 75 0.71 0.19 6.15
N PHE A 76 2.01 0.40 5.99
CA PHE A 76 2.73 0.08 4.75
C PHE A 76 2.46 -1.34 4.19
N PRO A 77 2.47 -2.43 4.98
CA PRO A 77 2.18 -3.76 4.45
C PRO A 77 0.80 -3.87 3.79
N MET A 78 -0.23 -3.22 4.37
CA MET A 78 -1.56 -3.18 3.79
C MET A 78 -1.59 -2.38 2.49
N VAL A 79 -0.93 -1.22 2.46
CA VAL A 79 -0.85 -0.38 1.26
C VAL A 79 -0.22 -1.16 0.10
N VAL A 80 0.87 -1.88 0.38
CA VAL A 80 1.52 -2.75 -0.61
C VAL A 80 0.56 -3.85 -1.06
N ALA A 81 -0.06 -4.59 -0.14
CA ALA A 81 -0.99 -5.67 -0.50
C ALA A 81 -2.15 -5.19 -1.38
N ILE A 82 -2.73 -4.03 -1.06
CA ILE A 82 -3.77 -3.37 -1.87
C ILE A 82 -3.26 -3.05 -3.27
N CYS A 83 -2.04 -2.52 -3.39
CA CYS A 83 -1.44 -2.19 -4.68
C CYS A 83 -1.16 -3.41 -5.54
N PHE A 84 -0.79 -4.55 -4.94
CA PHE A 84 -0.57 -5.79 -5.68
C PHE A 84 -1.88 -6.46 -6.10
N HIS A 85 -2.97 -6.25 -5.36
CA HIS A 85 -4.31 -6.71 -5.72
C HIS A 85 -5.01 -5.86 -6.78
N LEU A 86 -4.53 -4.65 -7.06
CA LEU A 86 -5.19 -3.69 -7.94
C LEU A 86 -4.49 -3.50 -9.28
N ASN A 87 -5.27 -3.54 -10.36
CA ASN A 87 -4.83 -3.14 -11.70
C ASN A 87 -5.24 -1.69 -11.98
N SER A 88 -4.69 -0.73 -11.25
CA SER A 88 -4.84 0.72 -11.53
C SER A 88 -3.51 1.38 -11.87
N ASN A 89 -3.56 2.57 -12.48
CA ASN A 89 -2.35 3.33 -12.83
C ASN A 89 -1.55 3.71 -11.59
N GLY A 90 -2.20 4.17 -10.52
CA GLY A 90 -1.54 4.49 -9.26
C GLY A 90 -0.89 3.26 -8.63
N ALA A 91 -1.57 2.11 -8.68
CA ALA A 91 -1.02 0.84 -8.21
C ALA A 91 0.20 0.40 -9.04
N ALA A 92 0.16 0.55 -10.37
CA ALA A 92 1.27 0.23 -11.25
C ALA A 92 2.51 1.08 -10.94
N GLN A 93 2.33 2.39 -10.79
CA GLN A 93 3.42 3.28 -10.41
C GLN A 93 4.02 2.91 -9.05
N LEU A 94 3.19 2.53 -8.07
CA LEU A 94 3.70 2.15 -6.75
C LEU A 94 4.48 0.83 -6.83
N ARG A 95 3.97 -0.16 -7.57
CA ARG A 95 4.70 -1.41 -7.83
C ARG A 95 6.05 -1.14 -8.47
N ASP A 96 6.10 -0.31 -9.51
CA ASP A 96 7.35 0.05 -10.18
C ASP A 96 8.34 0.77 -9.24
N ALA A 97 7.85 1.68 -8.39
CA ALA A 97 8.67 2.39 -7.43
C ALA A 97 9.23 1.46 -6.34
N ILE A 98 8.41 0.53 -5.82
CA ILE A 98 8.85 -0.49 -4.86
C ILE A 98 9.89 -1.40 -5.52
N ILE A 99 9.61 -1.90 -6.72
CA ILE A 99 10.52 -2.77 -7.47
C ILE A 99 11.85 -2.07 -7.74
N LYS A 100 11.84 -0.81 -8.21
CA LYS A 100 13.07 -0.02 -8.41
C LYS A 100 13.86 0.19 -7.12
N ARG A 101 13.19 0.47 -6.00
CA ARG A 101 13.86 0.55 -4.69
C ARG A 101 14.48 -0.78 -4.27
N LEU A 102 13.82 -1.90 -4.53
CA LEU A 102 14.35 -3.24 -4.25
C LEU A 102 15.53 -3.61 -5.15
N TYR A 103 15.48 -3.30 -6.45
CA TYR A 103 16.60 -3.52 -7.36
C TYR A 103 17.79 -2.60 -7.06
N GLY A 104 17.56 -1.33 -6.73
CA GLY A 104 18.60 -0.43 -6.24
C GLY A 104 19.16 -0.85 -4.88
N ALA A 105 18.34 -1.47 -4.02
CA ALA A 105 18.79 -2.08 -2.78
C ALA A 105 19.56 -3.39 -3.03
N LYS A 106 19.29 -4.15 -4.09
CA LYS A 106 20.03 -5.38 -4.44
C LYS A 106 21.52 -5.16 -4.72
N GLU A 107 21.93 -3.95 -5.12
CA GLU A 107 23.36 -3.60 -5.17
C GLU A 107 23.98 -3.43 -3.76
N LYS A 108 23.18 -3.38 -2.69
CA LYS A 108 23.64 -3.17 -1.30
C LYS A 108 23.19 -4.21 -0.27
N THR A 109 22.06 -4.90 -0.43
CA THR A 109 21.59 -6.00 0.44
C THR A 109 20.53 -6.87 -0.26
N ASN A 110 20.65 -8.20 -0.13
CA ASN A 110 19.71 -9.18 -0.66
C ASN A 110 18.41 -9.21 0.16
N ILE A 111 17.37 -8.51 -0.29
CA ILE A 111 16.01 -8.65 0.28
C ILE A 111 15.25 -9.71 -0.54
N VAL A 112 14.90 -10.83 0.10
CA VAL A 112 14.04 -11.88 -0.48
C VAL A 112 12.59 -11.60 -0.10
N LEU A 113 11.77 -11.23 -1.07
CA LEU A 113 10.31 -11.18 -0.93
C LEU A 113 9.73 -12.48 -1.51
N GLN A 114 9.20 -13.34 -0.67
CA GLN A 114 8.43 -14.49 -1.14
C GLN A 114 7.04 -14.02 -1.58
N LEU A 115 6.89 -13.73 -2.87
CA LEU A 115 5.60 -13.55 -3.52
C LEU A 115 5.19 -14.92 -4.08
N TYR A 116 4.28 -15.62 -3.40
CA TYR A 116 3.66 -16.82 -3.97
C TYR A 116 2.57 -16.41 -4.96
N GLY A 117 2.98 -16.15 -6.20
CA GLY A 117 2.10 -16.06 -7.37
C GLY A 117 2.21 -17.36 -8.17
N GLY A 118 1.08 -17.99 -8.46
CA GLY A 118 0.98 -19.22 -9.22
C GLY A 118 1.79 -19.18 -10.52
N THR A 119 2.40 -20.34 -10.83
CA THR A 119 3.22 -20.59 -12.01
C THR A 119 2.46 -20.30 -13.29
N ASN A 120 2.78 -19.19 -13.95
CA ASN A 120 2.60 -19.07 -15.40
C ASN A 120 3.99 -19.09 -16.03
N SER A 121 4.39 -20.28 -16.44
CA SER A 121 5.47 -20.52 -17.38
C SER A 121 5.24 -19.70 -18.64
N PHE A 122 6.16 -18.79 -18.96
CA PHE A 122 6.27 -18.24 -20.30
C PHE A 122 6.93 -19.29 -21.19
N SER A 123 6.14 -19.84 -22.11
CA SER A 123 6.61 -20.45 -23.36
C SER A 123 6.88 -19.38 -24.40
#